data_AF-A0A1T4M3K1-F1
#
_entry.id   AF-A0A1T4M3K1-F1
#
_cell.length_a   1.000
_cell.length_b   1.000
_cell.length_c   1.000
_cell.angle_alpha   90.00
_cell.angle_beta   90.00
_cell.angle_gamma   90.00
#
_symmetry.space_group_name_H-M   'P 1'
#
loop_
_entity.id
_entity.type
_entity.pdbx_description
1 polymer ?
#
loop_
_entity_poly.entity_id
_entity_poly.type
_entity_poly.pdbx_seq_one_letter_code
_entity_poly.pdbx_strand_id
1 'polypeptide(L)'
;METNEIYIEFETKSLTRISGNPLGREIYDRQIKGKFDINKLNIVIFPDYIEGVSISFVQGLLSGILENINLDELNSKFKFVCKNTRVQNKIMDSIFATYVRK
;
A
#
# COMPACT_ATOMS: atom_id res chain seq x y z
N MET A 1 -1.68 -2.03 -21.12
CA MET A 1 -2.20 -1.27 -19.96
C MET A 1 -1.18 -0.20 -19.62
N GLU A 2 -1.62 1.04 -19.50
CA GLU A 2 -0.77 2.11 -18.98
C GLU A 2 -0.59 1.96 -17.46
N THR A 3 0.57 2.37 -16.96
CA THR A 3 0.92 2.31 -15.55
C THR A 3 0.97 3.70 -14.94
N ASN A 4 0.62 3.81 -13.67
CA ASN A 4 0.73 5.02 -12.86
C ASN A 4 1.58 4.71 -11.63
N GLU A 5 2.74 5.34 -11.49
CA GLU A 5 3.68 5.07 -10.41
C GLU A 5 3.50 6.07 -9.26
N ILE A 6 3.32 5.55 -8.05
CA ILE A 6 3.12 6.34 -6.84
C ILE A 6 4.21 5.95 -5.84
N TYR A 7 5.20 6.84 -5.68
CA TYR A 7 6.29 6.67 -4.73
C TYR A 7 5.84 7.12 -3.34
N ILE A 8 5.97 6.23 -2.36
CA ILE A 8 5.67 6.51 -0.96
C ILE A 8 6.92 7.10 -0.29
N GLU A 9 6.73 8.18 0.44
CA GLU A 9 7.77 8.83 1.23
C GLU A 9 7.36 8.92 2.69
N PHE A 10 8.31 8.66 3.59
CA PHE A 10 8.14 8.89 5.03
C PHE A 10 9.01 10.07 5.44
N GLU A 11 8.50 10.93 6.32
CA GLU A 11 9.16 12.18 6.73
C GLU A 11 10.55 11.94 7.34
N THR A 12 10.75 10.79 7.98
CA THR A 12 12.04 10.41 8.56
C THR A 12 12.57 9.12 7.94
N LYS A 13 13.73 9.19 7.27
CA LYS A 13 14.40 8.01 6.67
C LYS A 13 14.92 7.00 7.69
N SER A 14 14.93 7.32 8.99
CA SER A 14 15.25 6.36 10.06
C SER A 14 14.10 5.40 10.36
N LEU A 15 12.90 5.65 9.82
CA LEU A 15 11.75 4.79 9.99
C LEU A 15 11.90 3.55 9.09
N THR A 16 12.64 2.54 9.58
CA THR A 16 12.84 1.28 8.86
C THR A 16 11.68 0.29 9.08
N ARG A 17 10.86 0.49 10.10
CA ARG A 17 9.68 -0.34 10.40
C ARG A 17 8.43 0.52 10.49
N ILE A 18 7.46 0.24 9.63
CA ILE A 18 6.20 1.00 9.55
C ILE A 18 5.06 0.23 10.18
N SER A 19 4.34 0.89 11.08
CA SER A 19 3.22 0.28 11.81
C SER A 19 2.13 1.29 12.15
N GLY A 20 0.96 0.76 12.52
CA GLY A 20 -0.18 1.57 12.94
C GLY A 20 -1.18 1.81 11.81
N ASN A 21 -2.44 1.52 12.10
CA ASN A 21 -3.55 1.76 11.18
C ASN A 21 -3.70 3.27 10.83
N PRO A 22 -3.60 4.22 11.79
CA PRO A 22 -3.66 5.64 11.46
C PRO A 22 -2.60 6.08 10.47
N LEU A 23 -1.36 5.59 10.60
CA LEU A 23 -0.29 5.89 9.66
C LEU A 23 -0.58 5.35 8.26
N GLY A 24 -1.08 4.12 8.14
CA GLY A 24 -1.48 3.56 6.85
C GLY A 24 -2.56 4.40 6.16
N ARG A 25 -3.55 4.84 6.94
CA ARG A 25 -4.62 5.71 6.47
C ARG A 25 -4.09 7.09 6.03
N GLU A 26 -3.21 7.67 6.83
CA GLU A 26 -2.58 8.96 6.53
C GLU A 26 -1.77 8.90 5.23
N ILE A 27 -0.99 7.84 5.01
CA ILE A 27 -0.24 7.64 3.76
C ILE A 27 -1.18 7.58 2.57
N TYR A 28 -2.30 6.88 2.70
CA TYR A 28 -3.31 6.86 1.64
C TYR A 28 -3.83 8.28 1.34
N ASP A 29 -4.31 8.99 2.36
CA ASP A 29 -4.95 10.29 2.20
C ASP A 29 -3.98 11.34 1.64
N ARG A 30 -2.72 11.34 2.09
CA ARG A 30 -1.70 12.32 1.67
C ARG A 30 -1.08 12.00 0.32
N GLN A 31 -0.85 10.72 0.01
CA GLN A 31 0.06 10.33 -1.08
C GLN A 31 -0.58 9.51 -2.20
N ILE A 32 -1.70 8.82 -1.93
CA ILE A 32 -2.33 7.92 -2.92
C ILE A 32 -3.63 8.51 -3.44
N LYS A 33 -4.52 8.98 -2.56
CA LYS A 33 -5.90 9.39 -2.88
C LYS A 33 -6.01 10.34 -4.07
N GLY A 34 -5.17 11.37 -4.11
CA GLY A 34 -5.17 12.37 -5.20
C GLY A 34 -4.34 11.99 -6.42
N LYS A 35 -3.64 10.85 -6.40
CA LYS A 35 -2.69 10.45 -7.45
C LYS A 35 -3.09 9.18 -8.21
N PHE A 36 -3.99 8.35 -7.66
CA PHE A 36 -4.37 7.12 -8.33
C PHE A 36 -5.32 7.39 -9.52
N ASP A 37 -5.18 6.59 -10.58
CA ASP A 37 -5.98 6.67 -11.80
C ASP A 37 -6.69 5.32 -11.99
N ILE A 38 -8.02 5.36 -12.03
CA ILE A 38 -8.88 4.17 -12.10
C ILE A 38 -8.78 3.42 -13.45
N ASN A 39 -8.25 4.08 -14.49
CA ASN A 39 -8.07 3.52 -15.82
C ASN A 39 -6.67 2.91 -16.02
N LYS A 40 -5.78 3.08 -15.05
CA LYS A 40 -4.39 2.61 -15.10
C LYS A 40 -4.10 1.57 -14.03
N LEU A 41 -3.02 0.82 -14.22
CA LEU A 41 -2.43 0.02 -13.16
C LEU A 41 -1.62 0.93 -12.23
N ASN A 42 -2.10 1.13 -11.01
CA ASN A 42 -1.47 1.96 -9.99
C ASN A 42 -0.39 1.15 -9.26
N ILE A 43 0.87 1.50 -9.46
CA ILE A 43 2.02 0.86 -8.85
C ILE A 43 2.46 1.69 -7.65
N VAL A 44 2.15 1.21 -6.44
CA VAL A 44 2.53 1.83 -5.17
C VAL A 44 3.90 1.32 -4.76
N ILE A 45 4.91 2.20 -4.81
CA ILE A 45 6.32 1.86 -4.62
C ILE A 45 6.76 2.30 -3.23
N PHE A 46 7.10 1.35 -2.38
CA PHE A 46 7.65 1.60 -1.05
C PHE A 46 9.14 1.91 -1.13
N PRO A 47 9.65 2.81 -0.25
CA PRO A 47 11.07 3.10 -0.17
C PRO A 47 11.88 1.85 0.18
N ASP A 48 13.11 1.79 -0.30
CA ASP A 48 14.02 0.65 -0.15
C ASP A 48 14.62 0.52 1.25
N TYR A 49 14.64 1.60 2.04
CA TYR A 49 15.08 1.57 3.45
C TYR A 49 14.05 0.94 4.40
N ILE A 50 12.86 0.55 3.92
CA ILE A 50 11.88 -0.16 4.73
C ILE A 50 12.30 -1.62 4.90
N GLU A 51 12.42 -2.04 6.15
CA GLU A 51 12.81 -3.39 6.58
C GLU A 51 11.65 -4.18 7.18
N GLY A 52 10.56 -3.51 7.56
CA GLY A 52 9.39 -4.17 8.14
C GLY A 52 8.10 -3.38 8.02
N VAL A 53 6.99 -4.11 7.89
CA VAL A 53 5.64 -3.56 7.84
C VAL A 53 4.71 -4.41 8.71
N SER A 54 3.84 -3.74 9.47
CA SER A 54 2.80 -4.40 10.26
C SER A 54 1.51 -4.62 9.45
N ILE A 55 0.71 -5.62 9.85
CA ILE A 55 -0.60 -5.84 9.25
C ILE A 55 -1.55 -4.66 9.47
N SER A 56 -1.49 -4.00 10.63
CA SER A 56 -2.38 -2.87 10.95
C SER A 56 -2.11 -1.66 10.05
N PHE A 57 -0.86 -1.41 9.69
CA PHE A 57 -0.50 -0.41 8.69
C PHE A 57 -1.12 -0.73 7.33
N VAL A 58 -0.93 -1.96 6.83
CA VAL A 58 -1.49 -2.38 5.53
C VAL A 58 -3.01 -2.27 5.54
N GLN A 59 -3.67 -2.65 6.64
CA GLN A 59 -5.11 -2.49 6.81
C GLN A 59 -5.56 -1.03 6.72
N GLY A 60 -4.84 -0.11 7.36
CA GLY A 60 -5.15 1.32 7.27
C GLY A 60 -5.04 1.85 5.84
N LEU A 61 -3.95 1.48 5.15
CA LEU A 61 -3.72 1.84 3.75
C LEU A 61 -4.84 1.32 2.83
N LEU A 62 -5.15 0.03 2.94
CA LEU A 62 -6.16 -0.63 2.11
C LEU A 62 -7.57 -0.14 2.42
N SER A 63 -7.88 0.19 3.68
CA SER A 63 -9.19 0.77 4.03
C SER A 63 -9.48 2.06 3.27
N GLY A 64 -8.47 2.93 3.11
CA GLY A 64 -8.62 4.16 2.33
C GLY A 64 -8.80 3.88 0.84
N ILE A 65 -8.05 2.93 0.27
CA ILE A 65 -8.21 2.54 -1.14
C ILE A 65 -9.62 1.99 -1.38
N LEU A 66 -10.09 1.09 -0.52
CA LEU A 66 -11.39 0.42 -0.65
C LEU A 66 -12.61 1.33 -0.38
N GLU A 67 -12.40 2.57 0.08
CA GLU A 67 -13.48 3.57 0.09
C GLU A 67 -13.86 4.05 -1.32
N ASN A 68 -12.97 3.87 -2.30
CA ASN A 68 -13.14 4.41 -3.66
C ASN A 68 -13.26 3.31 -4.72
N ILE A 69 -12.84 2.10 -4.40
CA ILE A 69 -12.86 0.93 -5.30
C ILE A 69 -13.29 -0.32 -4.54
N ASN A 70 -13.73 -1.37 -5.24
CA ASN A 70 -13.99 -2.66 -4.62
C ASN A 70 -12.75 -3.58 -4.56
N LEU A 71 -12.89 -4.76 -3.94
CA LEU A 71 -11.79 -5.71 -3.76
C LEU A 71 -11.26 -6.29 -5.09
N ASP A 72 -12.15 -6.52 -6.07
CA ASP A 72 -11.75 -7.03 -7.39
C ASP A 72 -10.94 -5.97 -8.16
N GLU A 73 -11.35 -4.71 -8.03
CA GLU A 73 -10.62 -3.56 -8.55
C GLU A 73 -9.27 -3.36 -7.86
N LEU A 74 -9.18 -3.58 -6.54
CA LEU A 74 -7.89 -3.53 -5.84
C LEU A 74 -6.90 -4.52 -6.46
N ASN A 75 -7.33 -5.77 -6.66
CA ASN A 75 -6.46 -6.83 -7.21
C ASN A 75 -6.04 -6.58 -8.67
N SER A 76 -6.89 -5.93 -9.46
CA SER A 76 -6.65 -5.69 -10.89
C SER A 76 -6.01 -4.33 -11.20
N LYS A 77 -6.20 -3.32 -10.33
CA LYS A 77 -5.78 -1.92 -10.56
C LYS A 77 -4.68 -1.45 -9.64
N PHE A 78 -4.32 -2.20 -8.59
CA PHE A 78 -3.22 -1.85 -7.69
C PHE A 78 -2.14 -2.93 -7.65
N LYS A 79 -0.90 -2.49 -7.65
CA LYS A 79 0.29 -3.31 -7.42
C LYS A 79 1.16 -2.65 -6.37
N PHE A 80 1.45 -3.35 -5.29
CA PHE A 80 2.37 -2.88 -4.27
C PHE A 80 3.77 -3.44 -4.55
N VAL A 81 4.78 -2.58 -4.59
CA VAL A 81 6.17 -2.94 -4.91
C VAL A 81 7.10 -2.43 -3.82
N CYS A 82 7.92 -3.33 -3.29
CA CYS A 82 9.02 -3.00 -2.39
C CYS A 82 10.26 -3.78 -2.85
N LYS A 83 11.43 -3.12 -2.85
CA LYS A 83 12.71 -3.78 -3.16
C LYS A 83 13.06 -4.86 -2.13
N ASN A 84 12.64 -4.68 -0.88
CA ASN A 84 12.82 -5.66 0.18
C ASN A 84 11.77 -6.78 0.05
N THR A 85 12.20 -7.97 -0.36
CA THR A 85 11.32 -9.13 -0.58
C THR A 85 10.58 -9.57 0.68
N ARG A 86 11.17 -9.39 1.87
CA ARG A 86 10.49 -9.69 3.14
C ARG A 86 9.31 -8.74 3.37
N VAL A 87 9.49 -7.45 3.08
CA VAL A 87 8.44 -6.43 3.19
C VAL A 87 7.38 -6.67 2.12
N GLN A 88 7.79 -6.93 0.87
CA GLN A 88 6.90 -7.30 -0.23
C GLN A 88 5.97 -8.46 0.18
N ASN A 89 6.54 -9.57 0.65
CA ASN A 89 5.76 -10.72 1.08
C ASN A 89 4.83 -10.37 2.23
N LYS A 90 5.30 -9.57 3.20
CA LYS A 90 4.47 -9.18 4.35
C LYS A 90 3.28 -8.30 3.95
N ILE A 91 3.43 -7.44 2.94
CA ILE A 91 2.31 -6.66 2.38
C ILE A 91 1.29 -7.62 1.76
N MET A 92 1.73 -8.55 0.91
CA MET A 92 0.86 -9.53 0.25
C MET A 92 0.14 -10.43 1.25
N ASP A 93 0.85 -10.94 2.26
CA ASP A 93 0.26 -11.73 3.34
C ASP A 93 -0.81 -10.95 4.10
N SER A 94 -0.56 -9.66 4.33
CA SER A 94 -1.49 -8.78 5.05
C SER A 94 -2.75 -8.48 4.24
N ILE A 95 -2.63 -8.28 2.92
CA ILE A 95 -3.77 -8.15 2.00
C ILE A 95 -4.61 -9.44 2.05
N PHE A 96 -3.96 -10.59 1.87
CA PHE A 96 -4.63 -11.90 1.87
C PHE A 96 -5.34 -12.19 3.20
N ALA A 97 -4.65 -11.98 4.33
CA ALA A 97 -5.21 -12.19 5.65
C ALA A 97 -6.38 -11.26 5.99
N THR A 98 -6.41 -10.05 5.42
CA THR A 98 -7.45 -9.06 5.71
C THR A 98 -8.72 -9.29 4.89
N TYR A 99 -8.59 -9.67 3.61
CA TYR A 99 -9.71 -9.63 2.65
C TYR A 99 -10.00 -10.91 1.88
N VAL A 100 -9.09 -11.89 1.85
CA VAL A 100 -9.30 -13.14 1.09
C VAL A 100 -9.77 -14.29 2.00
N ARG A 101 -9.58 -14.18 3.31
CA ARG A 101 -10.00 -15.19 4.30
C ARG A 101 -11.35 -14.93 4.97
N LYS A 102 -12.07 -13.88 4.57
CA LYS A 102 -13.42 -13.56 5.06
C LYS A 102 -14.45 -13.93 4.03
#